data_AF-A0A1M7JIN6-F1
#
_entry.id   AF-A0A1M7JIN6-F1
#
_cell.length_a   1.000
_cell.length_b   1.000
_cell.length_c   1.000
_cell.angle_alpha   90.00
_cell.angle_beta   90.00
_cell.angle_gamma   90.00
#
_symmetry.space_group_name_H-M   'P 1'
#
loop_
_entity.id
_entity.type
_entity.pdbx_description
1 polymer ?
#
loop_
_entity_poly.entity_id
_entity_poly.type
_entity_poly.pdbx_seq_one_letter_code
_entity_poly.pdbx_strand_id
1 'polypeptide(L)'
;MRFSELVKSINHSTENLDLVTARKYIEENIELLKNKKHLLNHNAREILEFMIKRQDAGYRTLDKRELATLRAINMYAEKFDVRGIKMIIKEKPNLLMEKEAIGYLSNDSKVILIGMGVLKKEA
;
A
#
# COMPACT_ATOMS: atom_id res chain seq x y z
N MET A 1 21.43 5.07 10.67
CA MET A 1 20.89 5.17 12.04
C MET A 1 21.25 3.90 12.79
N ARG A 2 21.63 3.98 14.07
CA ARG A 2 21.88 2.76 14.86
C ARG A 2 20.55 2.09 15.20
N PHE A 3 20.55 0.78 15.37
CA PHE A 3 19.31 0.05 15.67
C PHE A 3 18.63 0.50 16.98
N SER A 4 19.42 0.86 17.99
CA SER A 4 18.89 1.42 19.25
C SER A 4 18.20 2.77 19.06
N GLU A 5 18.70 3.61 18.15
CA GLU A 5 18.09 4.89 17.79
C GLU A 5 16.76 4.64 17.04
N LEU A 6 16.73 3.64 16.14
CA LEU A 6 15.50 3.22 15.46
C LEU A 6 14.38 2.82 16.41
N VAL A 7 14.68 1.95 17.36
CA VAL A 7 13.69 1.52 18.36
C VAL A 7 13.18 2.72 19.16
N LYS A 8 14.08 3.61 19.60
CA LYS A 8 13.69 4.82 20.34
C LYS A 8 12.80 5.74 19.51
N SER A 9 13.15 5.98 18.25
CA SER A 9 12.35 6.82 17.35
C SER A 9 10.97 6.22 17.10
N ILE A 10 10.88 4.91 16.84
CA ILE A 10 9.59 4.24 16.64
C ILE A 10 8.71 4.34 17.89
N ASN A 11 9.26 3.96 19.06
CA ASN A 11 8.50 4.00 20.31
C ASN A 11 8.03 5.43 20.63
N HIS A 12 8.92 6.41 20.51
CA HIS A 12 8.59 7.81 20.73
C HIS A 12 7.51 8.30 19.77
N SER A 13 7.58 7.99 18.47
CA SER A 13 6.55 8.36 17.50
C SER A 13 5.20 7.72 17.87
N THR A 14 5.17 6.45 18.26
CA THR A 14 3.92 5.79 18.67
C THR A 14 3.33 6.31 19.98
N GLU A 15 4.16 6.72 20.93
CA GLU A 15 3.72 7.33 22.20
C GLU A 15 3.08 8.70 21.97
N ASN A 16 3.59 9.46 21.00
CA ASN A 16 3.06 10.76 20.62
C ASN A 16 1.97 10.68 19.54
N LEU A 17 1.44 9.48 19.24
CA LEU A 17 0.42 9.24 18.21
C LEU A 17 0.83 9.69 16.80
N ASP A 18 2.12 9.87 16.53
CA ASP A 18 2.67 10.06 15.19
C ASP A 18 2.81 8.70 14.48
N LEU A 19 1.65 8.13 14.14
CA LEU A 19 1.57 6.81 13.53
C LEU A 19 2.14 6.79 12.10
N VAL A 20 2.16 7.93 11.42
CA VAL A 20 2.71 8.05 10.05
C VAL A 20 4.22 7.85 10.09
N THR A 21 4.92 8.57 10.96
CA THR A 21 6.38 8.42 11.12
C THR A 21 6.73 7.04 11.67
N ALA A 22 6.01 6.58 12.69
CA ALA A 22 6.22 5.25 13.26
C ALA A 22 6.09 4.16 12.20
N ARG A 23 5.00 4.19 11.42
CA ARG A 23 4.76 3.23 10.33
C ARG A 23 5.88 3.28 9.30
N LYS A 24 6.30 4.46 8.87
CA LYS A 24 7.39 4.60 7.89
C LYS A 24 8.68 3.93 8.36
N TYR A 25 9.10 4.19 9.59
CA TYR A 25 10.30 3.56 10.15
C TYR A 25 10.16 2.04 10.28
N ILE A 26 8.96 1.55 10.60
CA ILE A 26 8.67 0.12 10.65
C ILE A 26 8.77 -0.49 9.25
N GLU A 27 8.10 0.09 8.26
CA GLU A 27 8.08 -0.39 6.85
C GLU A 27 9.49 -0.54 6.27
N GLU A 28 10.34 0.47 6.47
CA GLU A 28 11.70 0.47 5.97
C GLU A 28 12.61 -0.58 6.64
N ASN A 29 12.19 -1.14 7.79
CA ASN A 29 13.01 -2.01 8.64
C ASN A 29 12.29 -3.29 9.11
N ILE A 30 11.23 -3.75 8.43
CA ILE A 30 10.38 -4.88 8.87
C ILE A 30 11.21 -6.11 9.23
N GLU A 31 12.11 -6.56 8.35
CA GLU A 31 12.90 -7.78 8.57
C GLU A 31 13.80 -7.70 9.81
N LEU A 32 14.38 -6.52 10.05
CA LEU A 32 15.21 -6.28 11.22
C LEU A 32 14.38 -6.26 12.51
N LEU A 33 13.21 -5.63 12.47
CA LEU A 33 12.31 -5.48 13.61
C LEU A 33 11.60 -6.80 13.96
N LYS A 34 11.28 -7.64 12.97
CA LYS A 34 10.64 -8.95 13.15
C LYS A 34 11.42 -9.83 14.14
N ASN A 35 12.74 -9.83 14.04
CA ASN A 35 13.64 -10.60 14.90
C ASN A 35 13.81 -10.00 16.31
N LYS A 36 13.45 -8.73 16.51
CA LYS A 36 13.72 -7.97 17.75
C LYS A 36 12.49 -7.21 18.27
N LYS A 37 11.30 -7.70 17.96
CA LYS A 37 10.03 -7.02 18.28
C LYS A 37 9.81 -6.76 19.78
N HIS A 38 10.47 -7.52 20.67
CA HIS A 38 10.39 -7.34 22.12
C HIS A 38 10.96 -5.99 22.61
N LEU A 39 11.75 -5.29 21.77
CA LEU A 39 12.30 -3.97 22.09
C LEU A 39 11.32 -2.83 21.75
N LEU A 40 10.26 -3.11 20.99
CA LEU A 40 9.22 -2.17 20.66
C LEU A 40 8.17 -2.10 21.78
N ASN A 41 7.60 -0.91 22.01
CA ASN A 41 6.46 -0.76 22.91
C ASN A 41 5.21 -1.47 22.34
N HIS A 42 4.12 -1.51 23.11
CA HIS A 42 2.92 -2.24 22.72
C HIS A 42 2.34 -1.75 21.38
N ASN A 43 2.12 -0.44 21.24
CA ASN A 43 1.58 0.17 20.04
C ASN A 43 2.45 -0.10 18.80
N ALA A 44 3.79 0.05 18.93
CA ALA A 44 4.72 -0.23 17.84
C ALA A 44 4.72 -1.71 17.42
N ARG A 45 4.57 -2.64 18.38
CA ARG A 45 4.43 -4.07 18.09
C ARG A 45 3.15 -4.36 17.32
N GLU A 46 2.03 -3.75 17.69
CA GLU A 46 0.76 -3.93 16.97
C GLU A 46 0.86 -3.44 15.53
N ILE A 47 1.49 -2.28 15.30
CA ILE A 47 1.73 -1.76 13.94
C ILE A 47 2.60 -2.75 13.15
N LEU A 48 3.72 -3.23 13.70
CA LEU A 48 4.58 -4.20 13.05
C LEU A 48 3.83 -5.51 12.71
N GLU A 49 3.06 -6.04 13.63
CA GLU A 49 2.29 -7.26 13.42
C GLU A 49 1.21 -7.09 12.34
N PHE A 50 0.55 -5.94 12.33
CA PHE A 50 -0.37 -5.57 11.25
C PHE A 50 0.34 -5.53 9.89
N MET A 51 1.52 -4.92 9.83
CA MET A 51 2.31 -4.81 8.59
C MET A 51 2.73 -6.18 8.06
N ILE A 52 3.23 -7.06 8.93
CA ILE A 52 3.62 -8.42 8.58
C ILE A 52 2.41 -9.19 8.03
N LYS A 53 1.26 -9.13 8.72
CA LYS A 53 0.03 -9.79 8.24
C LYS A 53 -0.39 -9.31 6.85
N ARG A 54 -0.25 -8.02 6.55
CA ARG A 54 -0.55 -7.47 5.21
C ARG A 54 0.43 -8.00 4.17
N GLN A 55 1.73 -8.03 4.47
CA GLN A 55 2.75 -8.55 3.58
C GLN A 55 2.52 -10.04 3.28
N ASP A 56 2.22 -10.83 4.31
CA ASP A 56 1.92 -12.26 4.19
C ASP A 56 0.63 -12.52 3.37
N ALA A 57 -0.35 -11.61 3.44
CA ALA A 57 -1.56 -11.66 2.62
C ALA A 57 -1.36 -11.21 1.16
N GLY A 58 -0.13 -10.82 0.79
CA GLY A 58 0.26 -10.39 -0.55
C GLY A 58 -0.06 -8.91 -0.84
N TYR A 59 -0.29 -8.09 0.19
CA TYR A 59 -0.36 -6.64 0.02
C TYR A 59 1.04 -6.05 0.05
N ARG A 60 1.34 -5.20 -0.93
CA ARG A 60 2.54 -4.37 -0.92
C ARG A 60 2.19 -2.89 -0.91
N THR A 61 3.07 -2.10 -0.32
CA THR A 61 2.97 -0.65 -0.38
C THR A 61 3.22 -0.19 -1.83
N LEU A 62 2.36 0.69 -2.32
CA LEU A 62 2.48 1.30 -3.64
C LEU A 62 3.36 2.55 -3.56
N ASP A 63 4.19 2.75 -4.57
CA ASP A 63 4.98 3.97 -4.67
C ASP A 63 4.14 5.17 -5.16
N LYS A 64 4.71 6.38 -5.10
CA LYS A 64 4.01 7.61 -5.50
C LYS A 64 3.60 7.62 -6.98
N ARG A 65 4.38 7.01 -7.86
CA ARG A 65 4.12 6.95 -9.32
C ARG A 65 3.00 5.95 -9.61
N GLU A 66 2.96 4.84 -8.89
CA GLU A 66 1.88 3.85 -8.94
C GLU A 66 0.57 4.47 -8.47
N LEU A 67 0.57 5.14 -7.31
CA LEU A 67 -0.59 5.88 -6.82
C LEU A 67 -1.06 6.96 -7.82
N ALA A 68 -0.13 7.70 -8.43
CA ALA A 68 -0.48 8.67 -9.48
C ALA A 68 -1.10 8.00 -10.71
N THR A 69 -0.64 6.80 -11.07
CA THR A 69 -1.21 6.02 -12.17
C THR A 69 -2.65 5.61 -11.86
N LEU A 70 -2.92 5.12 -10.64
CA LEU A 70 -4.27 4.74 -10.22
C LEU A 70 -5.22 5.94 -10.18
N ARG A 71 -4.72 7.12 -9.77
CA ARG A 71 -5.48 8.38 -9.87
C ARG A 71 -5.79 8.76 -11.31
N ALA A 72 -4.84 8.57 -12.24
CA ALA A 72 -5.08 8.83 -13.66
C ALA A 72 -6.17 7.89 -14.23
N ILE A 73 -6.15 6.61 -13.85
CA ILE A 73 -7.22 5.66 -14.21
C ILE A 73 -8.58 6.17 -13.69
N ASN A 74 -8.65 6.59 -12.42
CA ASN A 74 -9.87 7.13 -11.84
C ASN A 74 -10.40 8.36 -12.59
N MET A 75 -9.50 9.30 -12.92
CA MET A 75 -9.85 10.50 -13.70
C MET A 75 -10.34 10.15 -15.10
N TYR A 76 -9.71 9.17 -15.77
CA TYR A 76 -10.16 8.73 -17.09
C TYR A 76 -11.50 8.01 -17.02
N ALA A 77 -11.76 7.23 -15.97
CA ALA A 77 -13.04 6.56 -15.78
C ALA A 77 -14.19 7.55 -15.60
N GLU A 78 -13.99 8.60 -14.80
CA GLU A 78 -14.96 9.68 -14.60
C GLU A 78 -15.33 10.39 -15.92
N LYS A 79 -14.35 10.55 -16.81
CA LYS A 79 -14.53 11.15 -18.15
C LYS A 79 -14.92 10.13 -19.24
N PHE A 80 -15.11 8.87 -18.86
CA PHE A 80 -15.33 7.75 -19.77
C PHE A 80 -14.27 7.62 -20.90
N ASP A 81 -13.02 8.04 -20.63
CA ASP A 81 -11.89 7.89 -21.55
C ASP A 81 -11.31 6.47 -21.47
N VAL A 82 -12.00 5.53 -22.09
CA VAL A 82 -11.60 4.11 -22.15
C VAL A 82 -10.26 3.93 -22.89
N ARG A 83 -9.90 4.84 -23.81
CA ARG A 83 -8.64 4.75 -24.55
C ARG A 83 -7.45 5.05 -23.64
N GLY A 84 -7.55 6.11 -22.83
CA GLY A 84 -6.55 6.45 -21.82
C GLY A 84 -6.34 5.32 -20.82
N ILE A 85 -7.42 4.71 -20.32
CA ILE A 85 -7.36 3.53 -19.44
C ILE A 85 -6.65 2.36 -20.13
N LYS A 86 -7.02 2.05 -21.38
CA LYS A 86 -6.41 0.97 -22.17
C LYS A 86 -4.90 1.16 -22.36
N MET A 87 -4.44 2.39 -22.53
CA MET A 87 -3.01 2.69 -22.64
C MET A 87 -2.28 2.37 -21.33
N ILE A 88 -2.81 2.81 -20.20
CA ILE A 88 -2.22 2.54 -18.88
C ILE A 88 -2.15 1.03 -18.60
N ILE A 89 -3.22 0.28 -18.91
CA ILE A 89 -3.24 -1.18 -18.73
C ILE A 89 -2.10 -1.85 -19.49
N LYS A 90 -1.83 -1.41 -20.73
CA LYS A 90 -0.76 -1.97 -21.56
C LYS A 90 0.64 -1.65 -21.03
N GLU A 91 0.84 -0.43 -20.53
CA GLU A 91 2.14 0.01 -20.03
C GLU A 91 2.46 -0.55 -18.64
N LYS A 92 1.45 -0.71 -17.78
CA LYS A 92 1.63 -1.13 -16.39
C LYS A 92 0.67 -2.26 -15.97
N PRO A 93 0.68 -3.41 -16.67
CA PRO A 93 -0.26 -4.49 -16.40
C PRO A 93 -0.12 -5.04 -14.97
N ASN A 94 1.10 -5.11 -14.44
CA ASN A 94 1.38 -5.67 -13.12
C ASN A 94 0.74 -4.84 -11.99
N LEU A 95 0.61 -3.52 -12.17
CA LEU A 95 0.03 -2.66 -11.14
C LEU A 95 -1.41 -3.05 -10.80
N LEU A 96 -2.18 -3.50 -11.81
CA LEU A 96 -3.58 -3.91 -11.62
C LEU A 96 -3.72 -5.34 -11.07
N MET A 97 -2.62 -6.09 -10.97
CA MET A 97 -2.59 -7.39 -10.30
C MET A 97 -2.38 -7.24 -8.78
N GLU A 98 -1.92 -6.07 -8.33
CA GLU A 98 -1.70 -5.80 -6.91
C GLU A 98 -3.01 -5.64 -6.17
N LYS A 99 -3.21 -6.42 -5.10
CA LYS A 99 -4.39 -6.30 -4.24
C LYS A 99 -4.55 -4.89 -3.66
N GLU A 100 -3.43 -4.24 -3.33
CA GLU A 100 -3.43 -2.88 -2.81
C GLU A 100 -3.99 -1.88 -3.84
N ALA A 101 -3.63 -2.04 -5.12
CA ALA A 101 -4.03 -1.13 -6.17
C ALA A 101 -5.54 -1.11 -6.37
N ILE A 102 -6.20 -2.26 -6.23
CA ILE A 102 -7.67 -2.37 -6.33
C ILE A 102 -8.37 -1.51 -5.27
N GLY A 103 -7.76 -1.35 -4.08
CA GLY A 103 -8.28 -0.50 -3.01
C GLY A 103 -8.30 1.00 -3.35
N TYR A 104 -7.44 1.45 -4.26
CA TYR A 104 -7.33 2.85 -4.68
C TYR A 104 -8.17 3.20 -5.91
N LEU A 105 -8.79 2.21 -6.56
CA LEU A 105 -9.64 2.42 -7.73
C LEU A 105 -11.05 2.85 -7.29
N SER A 106 -11.61 3.83 -8.00
CA SER A 106 -13.02 4.23 -7.86
C SER A 106 -13.96 3.13 -8.35
N ASN A 107 -15.23 3.20 -7.94
CA ASN A 107 -16.24 2.23 -8.41
C ASN A 107 -16.38 2.26 -9.94
N ASP A 108 -16.41 3.44 -10.56
CA ASP A 108 -16.49 3.57 -12.02
C ASP A 108 -15.30 2.93 -12.73
N SER A 109 -14.10 3.13 -12.19
CA SER A 109 -12.88 2.50 -12.71
C SER A 109 -12.95 0.99 -12.61
N LYS A 110 -13.41 0.47 -11.47
CA LYS A 110 -13.58 -0.98 -11.27
C LYS A 110 -14.58 -1.55 -12.27
N VAL A 111 -15.72 -0.88 -12.49
CA VAL A 111 -16.74 -1.32 -13.46
C VAL A 111 -16.16 -1.37 -14.86
N ILE A 112 -15.45 -0.33 -15.31
CA ILE A 112 -14.82 -0.31 -16.64
C ILE A 112 -13.77 -1.40 -16.76
N LEU A 113 -12.88 -1.54 -15.77
CA LEU A 113 -11.82 -2.54 -15.79
C LEU A 113 -12.35 -3.98 -15.75
N ILE A 114 -13.46 -4.22 -15.05
CA ILE A 114 -14.18 -5.50 -15.09
C ILE A 114 -14.78 -5.74 -16.48
N GLY A 115 -15.44 -4.73 -17.06
CA GLY A 115 -15.99 -4.80 -18.42
C GLY A 115 -14.92 -5.04 -19.50
N MET A 116 -13.69 -4.58 -19.26
CA MET A 116 -12.53 -4.83 -20.10
C MET A 116 -11.86 -6.19 -19.85
N GLY A 117 -12.33 -6.97 -18.87
CA GLY A 117 -11.76 -8.26 -18.50
C GLY A 117 -10.42 -8.18 -17.77
N VAL A 118 -10.02 -6.99 -17.29
CA VAL A 118 -8.77 -6.78 -16.58
C VAL A 118 -8.90 -7.17 -15.11
N LEU A 119 -10.00 -6.77 -14.48
CA LEU A 119 -10.35 -7.18 -13.12
C LEU A 119 -11.43 -8.26 -13.17
N LYS A 120 -11.36 -9.19 -12.22
CA LYS A 120 -12.45 -10.15 -12.01
C LYS A 120 -13.52 -9.47 -11.16
N LYS A 121 -14.79 -9.73 -11.50
CA LYS A 121 -15.90 -9.39 -10.60
C LYS A 121 -15.77 -10.30 -9.38
N GLU A 122 -15.67 -9.71 -8.19
CA GLU A 122 -15.82 -10.49 -6.96
C GLU A 122 -17.24 -11.10 -6.99
N ALA A 123 -17.30 -12.43 -6.86
CA ALA A 123 -18.52 -13.22 -6.96
C ALA A 123 -19.38 -13.08 -5.71
#